data_AF-A0A6A4ZD87-F1
#
_entry.id   AF-A0A6A4ZD87-F1
#
_cell.length_a   1.000
_cell.length_b   1.000
_cell.length_c   1.000
_cell.angle_alpha   90.00
_cell.angle_beta   90.00
_cell.angle_gamma   90.00
#
_symmetry.space_group_name_H-M   'P 1'
#
loop_
_entity.id
_entity.type
_entity.pdbx_description
1 polymer ?
#
loop_
_entity_poly.entity_id
_entity_poly.type
_entity_poly.pdbx_seq_one_letter_code
_entity_poly.pdbx_strand_id
1 'polypeptide(L)'
;MMYVATYSDLEIAKWLHSVLVCLHPKVSTYDHGLINAVYSASQKGSLDVVQWLLQISDVDNTELTYVQTVCLNLATGARQRDVVDWIVPRVSPTTILHAYLLYDMDGSMLSAVVDPNIDIEGQLVSRYARNWSFEKTQIVFDTLALLKQPSSIRTVILKQCLFEVITHTQLETIPYYVKRLTADEVREILYKDRAMHVALYRHGGDAMLDVLEALDIHFSNDEMDDQMYTILRQTSNKKRVPMWLQQVDDQLESFMDRIAHWFLKRRGGRVAVLGRLLVRLAHGKKTIVQFNTLFRAWSPLVNEAERIRV
;
A
#
# COMPACT_ATOMS: atom_id res chain seq x y z
N MET A 1 -9.56 31.90 -22.65
CA MET A 1 -8.19 32.15 -22.16
C MET A 1 -7.62 30.94 -21.43
N MET A 2 -8.18 30.55 -20.28
CA MET A 2 -7.66 29.42 -19.49
C MET A 2 -7.68 28.09 -20.25
N TYR A 3 -8.73 27.84 -21.05
CA TYR A 3 -8.80 26.67 -21.94
C TYR A 3 -7.77 26.70 -23.09
N VAL A 4 -7.07 27.80 -23.36
CA VAL A 4 -5.99 27.84 -24.35
C VAL A 4 -4.64 27.64 -23.67
N ALA A 5 -4.46 28.21 -22.48
CA ALA A 5 -3.32 27.94 -21.62
C ALA A 5 -3.18 26.44 -21.27
N THR A 6 -4.29 25.70 -21.15
CA THR A 6 -4.27 24.24 -20.97
C THR A 6 -3.62 23.48 -22.14
N TYR A 7 -3.57 24.05 -23.35
CA TYR A 7 -2.93 23.46 -24.53
C TYR A 7 -1.55 24.05 -24.84
N SER A 8 -0.97 24.80 -23.88
CA SER A 8 0.39 25.33 -23.96
C SER A 8 0.64 26.33 -25.11
N ASP A 9 -0.41 26.96 -25.63
CA ASP A 9 -0.27 28.09 -26.55
C ASP A 9 -0.28 29.41 -25.76
N LEU A 10 0.88 29.72 -25.16
CA LEU A 10 1.05 30.88 -24.30
C LEU A 10 0.76 32.19 -25.04
N GLU A 11 1.11 32.28 -26.32
CA GLU A 11 0.95 33.51 -27.09
C GLU A 11 -0.52 33.77 -27.44
N ILE A 12 -1.29 32.74 -27.82
CA ILE A 12 -2.75 32.88 -27.97
C ILE A 12 -3.40 33.17 -26.61
N ALA A 13 -2.94 32.54 -25.53
CA ALA A 13 -3.46 32.82 -24.18
C ALA A 13 -3.22 34.28 -23.75
N LYS A 14 -2.00 34.80 -23.97
CA LYS A 14 -1.64 36.21 -23.73
C LYS A 14 -2.45 37.16 -24.59
N TRP A 15 -2.59 36.87 -25.89
CA TRP A 15 -3.39 37.67 -26.80
C TRP A 15 -4.85 37.73 -26.35
N LEU A 16 -5.47 36.58 -26.05
CA LEU A 16 -6.84 36.52 -25.52
C LEU A 16 -6.99 37.28 -24.21
N HIS A 17 -6.02 37.17 -23.29
CA HIS A 17 -6.01 37.97 -22.07
C HIS A 17 -5.99 39.47 -22.37
N SER A 18 -5.11 39.93 -23.25
CA SER A 18 -4.99 41.35 -23.60
C SER A 18 -6.28 41.94 -24.16
N VAL A 19 -7.04 41.17 -24.95
CA VAL A 19 -8.33 41.57 -25.50
C VAL A 19 -9.41 41.61 -24.42
N LEU A 20 -9.39 40.66 -23.49
CA LEU A 20 -10.41 40.50 -22.44
C LEU A 20 -10.19 41.42 -21.23
N VAL A 21 -8.95 41.83 -20.93
CA VAL A 21 -8.65 42.78 -19.84
C VAL A 21 -9.37 44.13 -20.04
N CYS A 22 -9.59 44.54 -21.29
CA CYS A 22 -10.42 45.71 -21.63
C CYS A 22 -11.89 45.58 -21.16
N LEU A 23 -12.35 44.38 -20.81
CA LEU A 23 -13.69 44.10 -20.31
C LEU A 23 -13.76 43.97 -18.77
N HIS A 24 -12.65 44.20 -18.05
CA HIS A 24 -12.54 44.10 -16.58
C HIS A 24 -12.99 42.78 -15.90
N PRO A 25 -12.87 41.58 -16.49
CA PRO A 25 -13.12 40.35 -15.73
C PRO A 25 -11.97 40.13 -14.74
N LYS A 26 -12.25 40.20 -13.43
CA LYS A 26 -11.29 39.74 -12.42
C LYS A 26 -11.13 38.23 -12.56
N VAL A 27 -9.90 37.77 -12.75
CA VAL A 27 -9.56 36.35 -12.72
C VAL A 27 -9.51 35.91 -11.26
N SER A 28 -10.63 35.43 -10.74
CA SER A 28 -10.73 34.85 -9.40
C SER A 28 -10.40 33.36 -9.41
N THR A 29 -9.84 32.82 -8.32
CA THR A 29 -9.58 31.38 -8.13
C THR A 29 -10.84 30.51 -8.02
N TYR A 30 -12.01 31.08 -7.78
CA TYR A 30 -13.29 30.38 -7.94
C TYR A 30 -13.62 30.08 -9.40
N ASP A 31 -12.84 30.64 -10.35
CA ASP A 31 -12.84 30.17 -11.72
C ASP A 31 -12.13 28.81 -11.78
N HIS A 32 -12.92 27.75 -11.86
CA HIS A 32 -12.44 26.40 -12.17
C HIS A 32 -11.47 26.38 -13.37
N GLY A 33 -11.56 27.36 -14.27
CA GLY A 33 -10.62 27.55 -15.37
C GLY A 33 -9.17 27.79 -14.93
N LEU A 34 -8.90 28.59 -13.88
CA LEU A 34 -7.53 28.90 -13.47
C LEU A 34 -6.86 27.65 -12.92
N ILE A 35 -7.53 26.95 -12.02
CA ILE A 35 -7.05 25.71 -11.43
C ILE A 35 -6.83 24.66 -12.52
N ASN A 36 -7.77 24.50 -13.47
CA ASN A 36 -7.61 23.57 -14.59
C ASN A 36 -6.45 23.93 -15.53
N ALA A 37 -6.20 25.22 -15.75
CA ALA A 37 -5.08 25.71 -16.53
C ALA A 37 -3.75 25.45 -15.84
N VAL A 38 -3.62 25.79 -14.55
CA VAL A 38 -2.43 25.48 -13.73
C VAL A 38 -2.23 23.97 -13.66
N TYR A 39 -3.30 23.19 -13.49
CA TYR A 39 -3.24 21.73 -13.47
C TYR A 39 -2.60 21.19 -14.75
N SER A 40 -3.14 21.59 -15.90
CA SER A 40 -2.69 21.11 -17.20
C SER A 40 -1.26 21.57 -17.51
N ALA A 41 -0.94 22.83 -17.24
CA ALA A 41 0.39 23.38 -17.47
C ALA A 41 1.45 22.72 -16.57
N SER A 42 1.13 22.48 -15.30
CA SER A 42 2.03 21.83 -14.33
C SER A 42 2.30 20.38 -14.69
N GLN A 43 1.29 19.64 -15.15
CA GLN A 43 1.47 18.25 -15.61
C GLN A 43 2.27 18.14 -16.90
N LYS A 44 2.13 19.12 -17.81
CA LYS A 44 2.84 19.15 -19.10
C LYS A 44 4.25 19.75 -19.02
N GLY A 45 4.60 20.37 -17.91
CA GLY A 45 5.90 21.04 -17.76
C GLY A 45 6.00 22.39 -18.46
N SER A 46 4.86 23.03 -18.78
CA SER A 46 4.83 24.36 -19.41
C SER A 46 5.13 25.45 -18.38
N LEU A 47 6.40 25.56 -17.97
CA LEU A 47 6.86 26.50 -16.94
C LEU A 47 6.47 27.95 -17.23
N ASP A 48 6.63 28.37 -18.47
CA ASP A 48 6.26 29.70 -18.98
C ASP A 48 4.77 30.00 -18.78
N VAL A 49 3.91 29.02 -19.06
CA VAL A 49 2.46 29.12 -18.85
C VAL A 49 2.14 29.17 -17.36
N VAL A 50 2.77 28.34 -16.54
CA VAL A 50 2.57 28.36 -15.07
C VAL A 50 2.97 29.71 -14.49
N GLN A 51 4.13 30.23 -14.87
CA GLN A 51 4.62 31.54 -14.45
C GLN A 51 3.64 32.65 -14.83
N TRP A 52 3.20 32.65 -16.08
CA TRP A 52 2.25 33.65 -16.57
C TRP A 52 0.89 33.56 -15.85
N LEU A 53 0.34 32.37 -15.68
CA LEU A 53 -0.94 32.16 -14.99
C LEU A 53 -0.91 32.68 -13.56
N LEU A 54 0.19 32.46 -12.83
CA LEU A 54 0.36 32.94 -11.46
C LEU A 54 0.66 34.44 -11.36
N GLN A 55 1.16 35.07 -12.43
CA GLN A 55 1.40 36.52 -12.49
C GLN A 55 0.13 37.32 -12.78
N ILE A 56 -0.75 36.81 -13.64
CA ILE A 56 -1.97 37.51 -14.04
C ILE A 56 -3.13 37.30 -13.06
N SER A 57 -3.01 36.34 -12.16
CA SER A 57 -4.06 35.98 -11.21
C SER A 57 -4.10 37.00 -10.06
N ASP A 58 -5.22 37.70 -9.89
CA ASP A 58 -5.49 38.60 -8.76
C ASP A 58 -6.03 37.77 -7.59
N VAL A 59 -5.14 36.98 -6.99
CA VAL A 59 -5.46 36.00 -5.95
C VAL A 59 -4.92 36.48 -4.62
N ASP A 60 -5.67 36.24 -3.55
CA ASP A 60 -5.14 36.53 -2.22
C ASP A 60 -4.00 35.56 -1.84
N ASN A 61 -3.29 35.86 -0.76
CA ASN A 61 -2.15 35.05 -0.32
C ASN A 61 -2.53 33.61 0.04
N THR A 62 -3.75 33.37 0.51
CA THR A 62 -4.23 32.03 0.91
C THR A 62 -4.48 31.19 -0.34
N GLU A 63 -5.15 31.77 -1.32
CA GLU A 63 -5.45 31.16 -2.61
C GLU A 63 -4.17 30.89 -3.41
N LEU A 64 -3.22 31.83 -3.41
CA LEU A 64 -1.91 31.63 -4.03
C LEU A 64 -1.19 30.42 -3.44
N THR A 65 -1.20 30.28 -2.11
CA THR A 65 -0.58 29.13 -1.41
C THR A 65 -1.20 27.81 -1.85
N TYR A 66 -2.54 27.76 -2.00
CA TYR A 66 -3.24 26.59 -2.50
C TYR A 66 -2.85 26.25 -3.94
N VAL A 67 -2.86 27.23 -4.85
CA VAL A 67 -2.52 27.02 -6.26
C VAL A 67 -1.05 26.57 -6.41
N GLN A 68 -0.12 27.17 -5.67
CA GLN A 68 1.28 26.76 -5.67
C GLN A 68 1.47 25.33 -5.13
N THR A 69 0.70 24.94 -4.11
CA THR A 69 0.68 23.56 -3.59
C THR A 69 0.20 22.57 -4.65
N VAL A 70 -0.90 22.89 -5.34
CA VAL A 70 -1.42 22.07 -6.46
C VAL A 70 -0.39 21.97 -7.58
N CYS A 71 0.23 23.08 -7.96
CA CYS A 71 1.29 23.14 -8.97
C CYS A 71 2.45 22.19 -8.62
N LEU A 72 2.98 22.28 -7.38
CA LEU A 72 4.07 21.43 -6.93
C LEU A 72 3.69 19.95 -6.98
N ASN A 73 2.52 19.57 -6.44
CA ASN A 73 2.08 18.19 -6.38
C ASN A 73 1.97 17.56 -7.78
N LEU A 74 1.35 18.28 -8.72
CA LEU A 74 1.14 17.79 -10.08
C LEU A 74 2.44 17.72 -10.88
N ALA A 75 3.27 18.76 -10.80
CA ALA A 75 4.57 18.78 -11.46
C ALA A 75 5.49 17.68 -10.92
N THR A 76 5.46 17.42 -9.62
CA THR A 76 6.21 16.34 -8.98
C THR A 76 5.75 14.97 -9.50
N GLY A 77 4.45 14.69 -9.44
CA GLY A 77 3.90 13.41 -9.91
C GLY A 77 4.08 13.19 -11.41
N ALA A 78 4.08 14.26 -12.21
CA ALA A 78 4.32 14.22 -13.65
C ALA A 78 5.82 14.34 -14.03
N ARG A 79 6.73 14.37 -13.06
CA ARG A 79 8.19 14.46 -13.25
C ARG A 79 8.67 15.70 -14.03
N GLN A 80 7.97 16.83 -13.87
CA GLN A 80 8.27 18.08 -14.55
C GLN A 80 9.30 18.91 -13.77
N ARG A 81 10.58 18.63 -14.00
CA ARG A 81 11.70 19.17 -13.20
C ARG A 81 11.73 20.69 -13.16
N ASP A 82 11.66 21.34 -14.31
CA ASP A 82 11.78 22.81 -14.41
C ASP A 82 10.68 23.53 -13.62
N VAL A 83 9.46 22.98 -13.63
CA VAL A 83 8.33 23.52 -12.84
C VAL A 83 8.55 23.30 -11.35
N VAL A 84 9.05 22.12 -10.95
CA VAL A 84 9.35 21.82 -9.55
C VAL A 84 10.45 22.74 -9.01
N ASP A 85 11.57 22.85 -9.72
CA ASP A 85 12.71 23.67 -9.26
C ASP A 85 12.30 25.15 -9.13
N TRP A 86 11.40 25.62 -10.01
CA TRP A 86 10.85 26.97 -9.92
C TRP A 86 9.86 27.16 -8.76
N ILE A 87 9.00 26.19 -8.46
CA ILE A 87 7.95 26.33 -7.43
C ILE A 87 8.45 26.06 -6.01
N VAL A 88 9.47 25.22 -5.84
CA VAL A 88 10.05 24.87 -4.51
C VAL A 88 10.37 26.09 -3.64
N PRO A 89 11.07 27.14 -4.11
CA PRO A 89 11.37 28.31 -3.27
C PRO A 89 10.15 29.17 -2.92
N ARG A 90 8.95 28.84 -3.45
CA ARG A 90 7.72 29.61 -3.27
C ARG A 90 6.70 28.93 -2.35
N VAL A 91 6.97 27.69 -1.92
CA VAL A 91 6.06 26.92 -1.05
C VAL A 91 6.66 26.69 0.33
N SER A 92 5.82 26.32 1.30
CA SER A 92 6.27 26.01 2.64
C SER A 92 7.07 24.68 2.70
N PRO A 93 7.98 24.51 3.66
CA PRO A 93 8.65 23.23 3.90
C PRO A 93 7.68 22.06 4.12
N THR A 94 6.55 22.29 4.81
CA THR A 94 5.50 21.27 5.01
C THR A 94 4.87 20.86 3.69
N THR A 95 4.64 21.81 2.78
CA THR A 95 4.14 21.52 1.42
C THR A 95 5.13 20.66 0.64
N ILE A 96 6.43 20.97 0.73
CA ILE A 96 7.49 20.18 0.10
C ILE A 96 7.52 18.76 0.66
N LEU A 97 7.43 18.60 1.98
CA LEU A 97 7.40 17.28 2.63
C LEU A 97 6.19 16.47 2.18
N HIS A 98 4.99 17.06 2.15
CA HIS A 98 3.78 16.38 1.67
C HIS A 98 3.93 15.97 0.20
N ALA A 99 4.44 16.86 -0.65
CA ALA A 99 4.70 16.56 -2.05
C ALA A 99 5.71 15.41 -2.21
N TYR A 100 6.78 15.43 -1.40
CA TYR A 100 7.82 14.41 -1.38
C TYR A 100 7.29 13.04 -0.96
N LEU A 101 6.47 12.96 0.09
CA LEU A 101 5.96 11.66 0.57
C LEU A 101 4.88 11.08 -0.34
N LEU A 102 4.07 11.92 -0.98
CA LEU A 102 2.88 11.48 -1.72
C LEU A 102 3.07 11.40 -3.25
N TYR A 103 3.72 12.39 -3.86
CA TYR A 103 3.77 12.52 -5.33
C TYR A 103 5.14 12.18 -5.92
N ASP A 104 6.22 12.30 -5.15
CA ASP A 104 7.58 11.94 -5.58
C ASP A 104 7.85 10.44 -5.38
N MET A 105 7.24 9.61 -6.23
CA MET A 105 7.12 8.16 -6.06
C MET A 105 8.45 7.41 -5.90
N ASP A 106 9.53 7.90 -6.51
CA ASP A 106 10.88 7.31 -6.44
C ASP A 106 11.88 8.18 -5.66
N GLY A 107 11.49 9.39 -5.25
CA GLY A 107 12.35 10.27 -4.46
C GLY A 107 13.31 11.10 -5.31
N SER A 108 13.22 10.99 -6.64
CA SER A 108 14.12 11.68 -7.56
C SER A 108 13.86 13.19 -7.65
N MET A 109 12.66 13.65 -7.28
CA MET A 109 12.24 15.03 -7.52
C MET A 109 12.55 15.95 -6.34
N LEU A 110 12.30 15.54 -5.10
CA LEU A 110 12.29 16.45 -3.95
C LEU A 110 13.27 16.05 -2.84
N SER A 111 13.92 14.88 -2.92
CA SER A 111 14.83 14.41 -1.87
C SER A 111 15.94 15.41 -1.48
N ALA A 112 16.45 16.19 -2.44
CA ALA A 112 17.53 17.16 -2.19
C ALA A 112 17.08 18.46 -1.51
N VAL A 113 15.78 18.78 -1.54
CA VAL A 113 15.23 20.05 -1.03
C VAL A 113 14.34 19.86 0.21
N VAL A 114 14.06 18.61 0.60
CA VAL A 114 13.36 18.30 1.84
C VAL A 114 14.26 18.61 3.02
N ASP A 115 13.77 19.41 3.97
CA ASP A 115 14.45 19.64 5.24
C ASP A 115 14.51 18.33 6.04
N PRO A 116 15.70 17.79 6.33
CA PRO A 116 15.84 16.54 7.07
C PRO A 116 15.35 16.62 8.51
N ASN A 117 15.27 17.82 9.10
CA ASN A 117 14.86 18.05 10.49
C ASN A 117 13.40 18.47 10.64
N ILE A 118 12.63 18.47 9.54
CA ILE A 118 11.23 18.83 9.60
C ILE A 118 10.47 17.89 10.53
N ASP A 119 9.61 18.46 11.37
CA ASP A 119 8.72 17.66 12.22
C ASP A 119 7.72 16.90 11.33
N ILE A 120 7.55 15.62 11.61
CA ILE A 120 6.75 14.73 10.79
C ILE A 120 5.89 13.82 11.66
N GLU A 121 4.60 13.83 11.36
CA GLU A 121 3.65 12.89 11.94
C GLU A 121 3.95 11.48 11.41
N GLY A 122 4.29 10.55 12.31
CA GLY A 122 4.60 9.17 11.94
C GLY A 122 3.50 8.48 11.12
N GLN A 123 2.23 8.81 11.38
CA GLN A 123 1.08 8.30 10.63
C GLN A 123 1.10 8.72 9.16
N LEU A 124 1.64 9.89 8.85
CA LEU A 124 1.76 10.39 7.49
C LEU A 124 2.76 9.54 6.68
N VAL A 125 3.91 9.23 7.28
CA VAL A 125 4.94 8.36 6.69
C VAL A 125 4.34 7.00 6.36
N SER A 126 3.72 6.34 7.35
CA SER A 126 3.21 4.98 7.17
C SER A 126 2.09 4.92 6.14
N ARG A 127 1.16 5.90 6.15
CA ARG A 127 0.05 5.96 5.20
C ARG A 127 0.51 5.99 3.75
N TYR A 128 1.64 6.64 3.47
CA TYR A 128 2.18 6.76 2.11
C TYR A 128 3.22 5.69 1.78
N ALA A 129 3.82 5.03 2.77
CA ALA A 129 4.80 3.96 2.57
C ALA A 129 4.32 2.83 1.65
N ARG A 130 3.03 2.53 1.64
CA ARG A 130 2.42 1.52 0.75
C ARG A 130 2.46 1.87 -0.75
N ASN A 131 2.78 3.11 -1.09
CA ASN A 131 2.90 3.56 -2.48
C ASN A 131 4.36 3.71 -2.92
N TRP A 132 5.32 3.50 -2.02
CA TRP A 132 6.73 3.74 -2.31
C TRP A 132 7.38 2.54 -2.98
N SER A 133 8.30 2.82 -3.90
CA SER A 133 9.27 1.82 -4.33
C SER A 133 10.22 1.44 -3.19
N PHE A 134 11.00 0.38 -3.40
CA PHE A 134 12.08 0.02 -2.48
C PHE A 134 13.10 1.15 -2.33
N GLU A 135 13.53 1.75 -3.45
CA GLU A 135 14.48 2.86 -3.48
C GLU A 135 13.93 4.08 -2.75
N LYS A 136 12.67 4.46 -3.01
CA LYS A 136 12.01 5.56 -2.31
C LYS A 136 12.00 5.34 -0.80
N THR A 137 11.67 4.11 -0.38
CA THR A 137 11.68 3.73 1.03
C THR A 137 13.06 3.96 1.64
N GLN A 138 14.14 3.55 0.98
CA GLN A 138 15.50 3.80 1.46
C GLN A 138 15.78 5.30 1.58
N ILE A 139 15.51 6.06 0.52
CA ILE A 139 15.80 7.51 0.47
C ILE A 139 15.04 8.24 1.59
N VAL A 140 13.75 7.97 1.80
CA VAL A 140 12.97 8.62 2.87
C VAL A 140 13.60 8.39 4.25
N PHE A 141 13.98 7.15 4.55
CA PHE A 141 14.58 6.80 5.84
C PHE A 141 16.01 7.32 6.02
N ASP A 142 16.74 7.58 4.93
CA ASP A 142 18.09 8.14 4.95
C ASP A 142 18.10 9.68 4.96
N THR A 143 17.07 10.31 4.40
CA THR A 143 16.87 11.77 4.35
C THR A 143 16.36 12.31 5.67
N LEU A 144 15.30 11.75 6.26
CA LEU A 144 14.66 12.31 7.45
C LEU A 144 15.44 11.94 8.73
N ALA A 145 15.93 12.94 9.46
CA ALA A 145 16.77 12.76 10.64
C ALA A 145 16.10 11.89 11.71
N LEU A 146 14.79 12.06 11.90
CA LEU A 146 13.96 11.27 12.84
C LEU A 146 13.95 9.77 12.50
N LEU A 147 14.05 9.42 11.21
CA LEU A 147 13.99 8.04 10.70
C LEU A 147 15.37 7.41 10.51
N LYS A 148 16.42 8.23 10.48
CA LYS A 148 17.79 7.81 10.23
C LYS A 148 18.41 7.09 11.42
N GLN A 149 18.21 7.60 12.63
CA GLN A 149 18.81 7.06 13.85
C GLN A 149 17.87 6.13 14.61
N PRO A 150 18.36 5.02 15.20
CA PRO A 150 17.56 4.16 16.07
C PRO A 150 16.91 4.97 17.21
N SER A 151 15.58 4.98 17.26
CA SER A 151 14.80 5.65 18.29
C SER A 151 13.47 4.91 18.47
N SER A 152 12.82 5.10 19.61
CA SER A 152 11.47 4.54 19.84
C SER A 152 10.46 5.05 18.81
N ILE A 153 10.55 6.33 18.42
CA ILE A 153 9.69 6.95 17.40
C ILE A 153 9.92 6.28 16.05
N ARG A 154 11.18 6.10 15.62
CA ARG A 154 11.53 5.39 14.39
C ARG A 154 10.97 3.98 14.38
N THR A 155 11.10 3.25 15.49
CA THR A 155 10.57 1.90 15.61
C THR A 155 9.05 1.89 15.44
N VAL A 156 8.32 2.79 16.10
CA VAL A 156 6.86 2.91 15.93
C VAL A 156 6.50 3.16 14.46
N ILE A 157 7.21 4.06 13.78
CA ILE A 157 6.98 4.36 12.36
C ILE A 157 7.30 3.15 11.48
N LEU A 158 8.40 2.43 11.72
CA LEU A 158 8.72 1.18 11.00
C LEU A 158 7.63 0.13 11.17
N LYS A 159 7.08 -0.04 12.39
CA LYS A 159 5.97 -0.96 12.64
C LYS A 159 4.73 -0.58 11.83
N GLN A 160 4.36 0.70 11.85
CA GLN A 160 3.22 1.23 11.08
C GLN A 160 3.43 1.08 9.57
N CYS A 161 4.64 1.36 9.06
CA CYS A 161 4.97 1.16 7.65
C CYS A 161 4.88 -0.32 7.28
N LEU A 162 5.45 -1.22 8.09
CA LEU A 162 5.38 -2.67 7.86
C LEU A 162 3.93 -3.15 7.81
N PHE A 163 3.07 -2.66 8.70
CA PHE A 163 1.64 -2.94 8.67
C PHE A 163 1.00 -2.50 7.34
N GLU A 164 1.24 -1.27 6.90
CA GLU A 164 0.66 -0.73 5.66
C GLU A 164 1.16 -1.48 4.42
N VAL A 165 2.45 -1.82 4.33
CA VAL A 165 2.98 -2.56 3.17
C VAL A 165 2.50 -4.01 3.13
N ILE A 166 2.32 -4.67 4.28
CA ILE A 166 1.77 -6.03 4.35
C ILE A 166 0.30 -6.02 3.93
N THR A 167 -0.49 -5.12 4.51
CA THR A 167 -1.94 -5.05 4.27
C THR A 167 -2.28 -4.70 2.82
N HIS A 168 -1.36 -4.07 2.08
CA HIS A 168 -1.49 -3.72 0.66
C HIS A 168 -0.59 -4.56 -0.27
N THR A 169 0.02 -5.64 0.23
CA THR A 169 0.83 -6.60 -0.54
C THR A 169 2.00 -6.00 -1.34
N GLN A 170 2.69 -5.02 -0.76
CA GLN A 170 3.91 -4.43 -1.34
C GLN A 170 5.13 -5.31 -1.06
N LEU A 171 5.18 -6.48 -1.70
CA LEU A 171 6.14 -7.56 -1.40
C LEU A 171 7.60 -7.12 -1.44
N GLU A 172 7.96 -6.24 -2.39
CA GLU A 172 9.34 -5.79 -2.62
C GLU A 172 9.92 -5.02 -1.42
N THR A 173 9.09 -4.31 -0.66
CA THR A 173 9.55 -3.45 0.43
C THR A 173 9.57 -4.17 1.79
N ILE A 174 8.88 -5.30 1.93
CA ILE A 174 8.80 -6.04 3.21
C ILE A 174 10.18 -6.42 3.78
N PRO A 175 11.12 -6.99 2.99
CA PRO A 175 12.46 -7.28 3.48
C PRO A 175 13.18 -6.07 4.08
N TYR A 176 12.92 -4.86 3.59
CA TYR A 176 13.53 -3.63 4.10
C TYR A 176 13.15 -3.37 5.57
N TYR A 177 11.85 -3.49 5.86
CA TYR A 177 11.29 -3.22 7.18
C TYR A 177 11.61 -4.35 8.16
N VAL A 178 11.45 -5.61 7.74
CA VAL A 178 11.72 -6.78 8.58
C VAL A 178 13.17 -6.78 9.08
N LYS A 179 14.15 -6.45 8.22
CA LYS A 179 15.57 -6.37 8.61
C LYS A 179 15.89 -5.26 9.64
N ARG A 180 14.96 -4.33 9.88
CA ARG A 180 15.14 -3.17 10.78
C ARG A 180 14.30 -3.27 12.05
N LEU A 181 13.52 -4.33 12.19
CA LEU A 181 12.70 -4.64 13.35
C LEU A 181 13.22 -5.93 13.97
N THR A 182 12.96 -6.11 15.27
CA THR A 182 13.23 -7.38 15.94
C THR A 182 12.19 -8.43 15.54
N ALA A 183 12.52 -9.71 15.69
CA ALA A 183 11.58 -10.80 15.36
C ALA A 183 10.25 -10.69 16.13
N ASP A 184 10.31 -10.29 17.40
CA ASP A 184 9.11 -10.14 18.24
C ASP A 184 8.23 -8.97 17.79
N GLU A 185 8.84 -7.87 17.33
CA GLU A 185 8.11 -6.74 16.76
C GLU A 185 7.43 -7.09 15.44
N VAL A 186 8.10 -7.86 14.58
CA VAL A 186 7.50 -8.36 13.34
C VAL A 186 6.33 -9.29 13.65
N ARG A 187 6.50 -10.24 14.59
CA ARG A 187 5.42 -11.14 15.02
C ARG A 187 4.23 -10.37 15.61
N GLU A 188 4.49 -9.32 16.40
CA GLU A 188 3.44 -8.47 16.94
C GLU A 188 2.56 -7.90 15.82
N ILE A 189 3.17 -7.32 14.78
CA ILE A 189 2.44 -6.72 13.65
C ILE A 189 1.67 -7.78 12.86
N LEU A 190 2.31 -8.92 12.59
CA LEU A 190 1.70 -9.99 11.80
C LEU A 190 0.46 -10.57 12.47
N TYR A 191 0.57 -10.89 13.76
CA TYR A 191 -0.42 -11.72 14.46
C TYR A 191 -1.33 -10.92 15.39
N LYS A 192 -0.77 -10.03 16.22
CA LYS A 192 -1.53 -9.26 17.21
C LYS A 192 -2.31 -8.14 16.54
N ASP A 193 -1.66 -7.40 15.64
CA ASP A 193 -2.30 -6.30 14.91
C ASP A 193 -3.06 -6.79 13.68
N ARG A 194 -3.03 -8.12 13.42
CA ARG A 194 -3.79 -8.79 12.36
C ARG A 194 -3.44 -8.29 10.95
N ALA A 195 -2.24 -7.74 10.73
CA ALA A 195 -1.79 -7.33 9.40
C ALA A 195 -1.87 -8.50 8.41
N MET A 196 -1.46 -9.69 8.87
CA MET A 196 -1.53 -10.92 8.09
C MET A 196 -2.96 -11.28 7.71
N HIS A 197 -3.89 -11.23 8.66
CA HIS A 197 -5.29 -11.52 8.38
C HIS A 197 -5.87 -10.54 7.35
N VAL A 198 -5.49 -9.27 7.37
CA VAL A 198 -5.94 -8.33 6.34
C VAL A 198 -5.32 -8.66 4.98
N ALA A 199 -4.02 -8.92 4.92
CA ALA A 199 -3.29 -9.23 3.68
C ALA A 199 -3.79 -10.51 3.00
N LEU A 200 -3.90 -11.60 3.78
CA LEU A 200 -4.35 -12.91 3.31
C LEU A 200 -5.74 -12.84 2.67
N TYR A 201 -6.69 -12.12 3.29
CA TYR A 201 -8.09 -12.10 2.86
C TYR A 201 -8.39 -11.12 1.74
N ARG A 202 -7.62 -10.02 1.61
CA ARG A 202 -7.91 -8.97 0.62
C ARG A 202 -7.18 -9.16 -0.71
N HIS A 203 -5.98 -9.72 -0.70
CA HIS A 203 -5.07 -9.61 -1.85
C HIS A 203 -4.47 -10.92 -2.33
N GLY A 204 -4.80 -12.06 -1.71
CA GLY A 204 -4.23 -13.35 -2.11
C GLY A 204 -2.82 -13.51 -1.58
N GLY A 205 -2.73 -13.85 -0.31
CA GLY A 205 -1.47 -13.80 0.43
C GLY A 205 -0.51 -14.98 0.22
N ASP A 206 -0.66 -15.83 -0.79
CA ASP A 206 0.28 -16.93 -1.03
C ASP A 206 1.71 -16.43 -1.33
N ALA A 207 1.85 -15.43 -2.21
CA ALA A 207 3.16 -14.80 -2.44
C ALA A 207 3.72 -14.08 -1.20
N MET A 208 2.85 -13.53 -0.36
CA MET A 208 3.25 -12.94 0.93
C MET A 208 3.81 -13.99 1.88
N LEU A 209 3.18 -15.17 1.96
CA LEU A 209 3.65 -16.27 2.79
C LEU A 209 5.02 -16.78 2.33
N ASP A 210 5.27 -16.86 1.02
CA ASP A 210 6.58 -17.22 0.48
C ASP A 210 7.66 -16.18 0.83
N VAL A 211 7.33 -14.87 0.75
CA VAL A 211 8.26 -13.80 1.16
C VAL A 211 8.59 -13.90 2.64
N LEU A 212 7.61 -14.17 3.50
CA LEU A 212 7.84 -14.28 4.94
C LEU A 212 8.65 -15.52 5.30
N GLU A 213 8.37 -16.66 4.67
CA GLU A 213 9.18 -17.87 4.83
C GLU A 213 10.63 -17.64 4.38
N ALA A 214 10.84 -16.92 3.27
CA ALA A 214 12.17 -16.53 2.78
C ALA A 214 12.90 -15.56 3.74
N LEU A 215 12.17 -14.85 4.60
CA LEU A 215 12.70 -13.97 5.64
C LEU A 215 12.84 -14.68 7.00
N ASP A 216 12.73 -16.01 7.04
CA ASP A 216 12.76 -16.84 8.26
C ASP A 216 11.65 -16.52 9.26
N ILE A 217 10.52 -15.99 8.76
CA ILE A 217 9.33 -15.72 9.55
C ILE A 217 8.33 -16.85 9.31
N HIS A 218 8.37 -17.83 10.21
CA HIS A 218 7.52 -19.01 10.15
C HIS A 218 6.28 -18.86 11.01
N PHE A 219 5.15 -19.35 10.50
CA PHE A 219 3.98 -19.61 11.33
C PHE A 219 4.25 -20.82 12.21
N SER A 220 3.79 -20.76 13.45
CA SER A 220 3.72 -21.94 14.28
C SER A 220 2.71 -22.94 13.71
N ASN A 221 2.91 -24.21 14.06
CA ASN A 221 1.99 -25.28 13.67
C ASN A 221 0.54 -25.00 14.10
N ASP A 222 0.37 -24.43 15.29
CA ASP A 222 -0.95 -24.12 15.85
C ASP A 222 -1.62 -22.97 15.08
N GLU A 223 -0.86 -21.92 14.71
CA GLU A 223 -1.38 -20.82 13.88
C GLU A 223 -1.81 -21.30 12.49
N MET A 224 -1.01 -22.17 11.85
CA MET A 224 -1.40 -22.77 10.56
C MET A 224 -2.69 -23.60 10.70
N ASP A 225 -2.78 -24.41 11.75
CA ASP A 225 -3.94 -25.26 12.02
C ASP A 225 -5.20 -24.42 12.35
N ASP A 226 -5.04 -23.29 13.04
CA ASP A 226 -6.08 -22.27 13.31
C ASP A 226 -6.59 -21.61 12.05
N GLN A 227 -5.70 -21.19 11.15
CA GLN A 227 -6.08 -20.57 9.88
C GLN A 227 -6.78 -21.57 8.95
N MET A 228 -6.22 -22.76 8.77
CA MET A 228 -6.88 -23.81 7.97
C MET A 228 -8.25 -24.18 8.51
N TYR A 229 -8.40 -24.28 9.84
CA TYR A 229 -9.70 -24.52 10.46
C TYR A 229 -10.67 -23.36 10.19
N THR A 230 -10.23 -22.11 10.31
CA THR A 230 -11.05 -20.93 10.02
C THR A 230 -11.55 -20.92 8.57
N ILE A 231 -10.65 -21.17 7.61
CA ILE A 231 -10.97 -21.27 6.18
C ILE A 231 -11.99 -22.40 5.93
N LEU A 232 -11.76 -23.58 6.52
CA LEU A 232 -12.69 -24.71 6.46
C LEU A 232 -14.08 -24.35 7.02
N ARG A 233 -14.13 -23.58 8.11
CA ARG A 233 -15.39 -23.14 8.72
C ARG A 233 -16.12 -22.09 7.88
N GLN A 234 -15.43 -21.36 7.01
CA GLN A 234 -16.04 -20.41 6.08
C GLN A 234 -16.56 -21.04 4.77
N THR A 235 -16.16 -22.29 4.44
CA THR A 235 -16.65 -22.97 3.23
C THR A 235 -18.18 -23.08 3.19
N SER A 236 -18.83 -22.63 2.13
CA SER A 236 -20.30 -22.63 2.01
C SER A 236 -20.90 -24.04 2.01
N ASN A 237 -20.28 -24.98 1.29
CA ASN A 237 -20.78 -26.34 1.17
C ASN A 237 -20.09 -27.30 2.15
N LYS A 238 -20.75 -27.59 3.27
CA LYS A 238 -20.25 -28.53 4.30
C LYS A 238 -20.32 -30.01 3.90
N LYS A 239 -20.97 -30.34 2.78
CA LYS A 239 -21.12 -31.72 2.27
C LYS A 239 -20.06 -32.09 1.23
N ARG A 240 -19.18 -31.16 0.85
CA ARG A 240 -18.08 -31.39 -0.09
C ARG A 240 -16.74 -31.17 0.61
N VAL A 241 -15.74 -31.95 0.21
CA VAL A 241 -14.36 -31.71 0.60
C VAL A 241 -13.91 -30.40 -0.07
N PRO A 242 -13.35 -29.42 0.66
CA PRO A 242 -12.80 -28.20 0.04
C PRO A 242 -11.76 -28.50 -1.05
N MET A 243 -11.69 -27.67 -2.09
CA MET A 243 -10.79 -27.90 -3.24
C MET A 243 -9.32 -27.95 -2.84
N TRP A 244 -8.90 -27.11 -1.89
CA TRP A 244 -7.52 -27.10 -1.37
C TRP A 244 -7.10 -28.41 -0.68
N LEU A 245 -8.05 -29.28 -0.32
CA LEU A 245 -7.81 -30.62 0.21
C LEU A 245 -7.84 -31.73 -0.86
N GLN A 246 -8.14 -31.42 -2.14
CA GLN A 246 -8.37 -32.42 -3.19
C GLN A 246 -7.14 -32.76 -4.05
N GLN A 247 -5.93 -32.27 -3.74
CA GLN A 247 -4.67 -32.55 -4.49
C GLN A 247 -4.69 -32.16 -5.98
N VAL A 248 -5.39 -31.08 -6.34
CA VAL A 248 -5.36 -30.52 -7.69
C VAL A 248 -4.63 -29.18 -7.62
N ASP A 249 -3.31 -29.20 -7.85
CA ASP A 249 -2.44 -28.03 -7.67
C ASP A 249 -2.79 -26.90 -8.69
N ASP A 250 -3.27 -27.23 -9.88
CA ASP A 250 -3.43 -26.27 -10.99
C ASP A 250 -4.81 -25.57 -11.07
N GLN A 251 -5.72 -25.79 -10.11
CA GLN A 251 -7.13 -25.34 -10.23
C GLN A 251 -7.67 -24.52 -9.04
N LEU A 252 -6.80 -23.94 -8.20
CA LEU A 252 -7.24 -23.17 -7.03
C LEU A 252 -7.60 -21.71 -7.40
N GLU A 253 -8.85 -21.49 -7.79
CA GLU A 253 -9.38 -20.16 -8.14
C GLU A 253 -9.49 -19.23 -6.93
N SER A 254 -9.85 -19.78 -5.75
CA SER A 254 -10.05 -19.00 -4.52
C SER A 254 -8.73 -18.70 -3.81
N PHE A 255 -8.52 -17.43 -3.44
CA PHE A 255 -7.39 -16.99 -2.61
C PHE A 255 -7.28 -17.78 -1.30
N MET A 256 -8.41 -18.05 -0.66
CA MET A 256 -8.48 -18.79 0.60
C MET A 256 -8.05 -20.25 0.41
N ASP A 257 -8.36 -20.82 -0.74
CA ASP A 257 -7.95 -22.19 -1.07
C ASP A 257 -6.45 -22.25 -1.32
N ARG A 258 -5.86 -21.25 -2.00
CA ARG A 258 -4.40 -21.16 -2.19
C ARG A 258 -3.65 -21.06 -0.86
N ILE A 259 -4.14 -20.22 0.05
CA ILE A 259 -3.55 -20.06 1.39
C ILE A 259 -3.65 -21.37 2.19
N ALA A 260 -4.82 -22.00 2.25
CA ALA A 260 -4.99 -23.26 2.96
C ALA A 260 -4.14 -24.37 2.35
N HIS A 261 -3.98 -24.38 1.02
CA HIS A 261 -3.11 -25.30 0.32
C HIS A 261 -1.61 -25.04 0.62
N TRP A 262 -1.20 -23.78 0.73
CA TRP A 262 0.14 -23.39 1.17
C TRP A 262 0.46 -23.96 2.56
N PHE A 263 -0.46 -23.81 3.53
CA PHE A 263 -0.33 -24.41 4.85
C PHE A 263 -0.33 -25.94 4.79
N LEU A 264 -1.17 -26.53 3.95
CA LEU A 264 -1.26 -27.97 3.80
C LEU A 264 0.07 -28.61 3.40
N LYS A 265 0.80 -28.01 2.45
CA LYS A 265 2.12 -28.50 2.02
C LYS A 265 3.10 -28.54 3.19
N ARG A 266 3.10 -27.52 4.05
CA ARG A 266 4.03 -27.36 5.18
C ARG A 266 3.61 -28.14 6.43
N ARG A 267 2.33 -28.52 6.54
CA ARG A 267 1.78 -29.30 7.67
C ARG A 267 1.78 -30.81 7.49
N GLY A 268 2.61 -31.32 6.56
CA GLY A 268 2.77 -32.74 6.27
C GLY A 268 1.75 -33.30 5.27
N GLY A 269 1.15 -32.43 4.46
CA GLY A 269 0.24 -32.82 3.39
C GLY A 269 -1.18 -33.18 3.84
N ARG A 270 -1.95 -33.66 2.87
CA ARG A 270 -3.41 -33.89 2.98
C ARG A 270 -3.80 -34.78 4.15
N VAL A 271 -3.14 -35.92 4.33
CA VAL A 271 -3.51 -36.92 5.34
C VAL A 271 -3.35 -36.38 6.75
N ALA A 272 -2.21 -35.74 7.03
CA ALA A 272 -1.90 -35.17 8.33
C ALA A 272 -2.86 -34.02 8.69
N VAL A 273 -3.11 -33.12 7.73
CA VAL A 273 -4.03 -31.99 7.93
C VAL A 273 -5.46 -32.45 8.15
N LEU A 274 -5.95 -33.42 7.37
CA LEU A 274 -7.30 -33.98 7.56
C LEU A 274 -7.45 -34.58 8.97
N GLY A 275 -6.48 -35.35 9.45
CA GLY A 275 -6.51 -35.90 10.81
C GLY A 275 -6.61 -34.81 11.88
N ARG A 276 -5.78 -33.75 11.80
CA ARG A 276 -5.82 -32.62 12.74
C ARG A 276 -7.16 -31.88 12.71
N LEU A 277 -7.69 -31.62 11.52
CA LEU A 277 -8.99 -30.96 11.36
C LEU A 277 -10.13 -31.82 11.89
N LEU A 278 -10.07 -33.15 11.74
CA LEU A 278 -11.06 -34.07 12.29
C LEU A 278 -11.08 -34.03 13.82
N VAL A 279 -9.91 -34.14 14.46
CA VAL A 279 -9.79 -34.00 15.93
C VAL A 279 -10.43 -32.69 16.36
N ARG A 280 -10.12 -31.57 15.70
CA ARG A 280 -10.69 -30.27 16.06
C ARG A 280 -12.19 -30.17 15.83
N LEU A 281 -12.71 -30.73 14.74
CA LEU A 281 -14.14 -30.77 14.43
C LEU A 281 -14.93 -31.63 15.41
N ALA A 282 -14.33 -32.72 15.93
CA ALA A 282 -14.97 -33.60 16.91
C ALA A 282 -15.32 -32.86 18.21
N HIS A 283 -14.52 -31.87 18.59
CA HIS A 283 -14.76 -31.02 19.76
C HIS A 283 -15.77 -29.88 19.47
N GLY A 284 -16.08 -29.60 18.20
CA GLY A 284 -16.91 -28.47 17.80
C GLY A 284 -18.41 -28.79 17.80
N LYS A 285 -19.24 -27.85 18.27
CA LYS A 285 -20.70 -27.92 18.07
C LYS A 285 -21.03 -27.61 16.61
N LYS A 286 -22.06 -28.28 16.05
CA LYS A 286 -22.55 -28.05 14.66
C LYS A 286 -21.51 -28.31 13.56
N THR A 287 -20.65 -29.31 13.76
CA THR A 287 -19.61 -29.72 12.81
C THR A 287 -19.88 -31.07 12.16
N ILE A 288 -20.88 -31.84 12.63
CA ILE A 288 -21.07 -33.26 12.28
C ILE A 288 -21.12 -33.55 10.77
N VAL A 289 -21.78 -32.69 9.98
CA VAL A 289 -21.86 -32.85 8.52
C VAL A 289 -20.48 -32.69 7.88
N GLN A 290 -19.72 -31.69 8.32
CA GLN A 290 -18.39 -31.40 7.81
C GLN A 290 -17.39 -32.47 8.30
N PHE A 291 -17.51 -32.92 9.55
CA PHE A 291 -16.74 -34.03 10.11
C PHE A 291 -16.94 -35.30 9.28
N ASN A 292 -18.18 -35.73 9.06
CA ASN A 292 -18.47 -36.94 8.28
C ASN A 292 -17.95 -36.84 6.85
N THR A 293 -18.02 -35.65 6.25
CA THR A 293 -17.49 -35.40 4.90
C THR A 293 -15.97 -35.57 4.85
N LEU A 294 -15.25 -34.94 5.79
CA LEU A 294 -13.79 -35.06 5.85
C LEU A 294 -13.35 -36.47 6.28
N PHE A 295 -14.08 -37.12 7.18
CA PHE A 295 -13.77 -38.47 7.66
C PHE A 295 -13.85 -39.49 6.54
N ARG A 296 -14.88 -39.41 5.68
CA ARG A 296 -14.99 -40.25 4.47
C ARG A 296 -13.84 -40.03 3.49
N ALA A 297 -13.33 -38.80 3.40
CA ALA A 297 -12.20 -38.47 2.53
C ALA A 297 -10.86 -38.91 3.13
N TRP A 298 -10.74 -38.93 4.45
CA TRP A 298 -9.53 -39.26 5.19
C TRP A 298 -9.36 -40.77 5.41
N SER A 299 -10.42 -41.47 5.80
CA SER A 299 -10.43 -42.90 6.13
C SER A 299 -9.73 -43.81 5.12
N PRO A 300 -9.94 -43.68 3.78
CA PRO A 300 -9.24 -44.53 2.81
C PRO A 300 -7.75 -44.20 2.64
N LEU A 301 -7.26 -43.08 3.17
CA LEU A 301 -5.88 -42.63 3.05
C LEU A 301 -4.98 -43.10 4.21
N VAL A 302 -5.57 -43.67 5.26
CA VAL A 302 -4.85 -44.10 6.46
C VAL A 302 -5.01 -45.59 6.70
N ASN A 303 -3.96 -46.21 7.25
CA ASN A 303 -4.00 -47.61 7.66
C ASN A 303 -4.84 -47.78 8.94
N GLU A 304 -5.25 -49.01 9.25
CA GLU A 304 -6.14 -49.28 10.40
C GLU A 304 -5.52 -48.88 11.75
N ALA A 305 -4.19 -48.96 11.89
CA ALA A 305 -3.50 -48.57 13.11
C ALA A 305 -3.52 -47.05 13.35
N GLU A 306 -3.46 -46.25 12.28
CA GLU A 306 -3.59 -44.79 12.33
C GLU A 306 -5.04 -44.35 12.57
N ARG A 307 -6.03 -45.12 12.07
CA ARG A 307 -7.46 -44.85 12.33
C ARG A 307 -7.80 -44.86 13.81
N ILE A 308 -7.18 -45.74 14.59
CA ILE A 308 -7.45 -45.88 16.03
C ILE A 308 -6.91 -44.70 16.84
N ARG A 309 -5.95 -43.94 16.31
CA ARG A 309 -5.30 -42.82 17.02
C ARG A 309 -6.03 -41.47 16.90
N VAL A 310 -6.95 -41.34 15.96
CA VAL A 310 -7.66 -40.08 15.61
C VAL A 310 -9.11 -40.16 16.07
#